data_AF-A0A2V8LQP2-F1
#
_entry.id   AF-A0A2V8LQP2-F1
#
_cell.length_a   1.000
_cell.length_b   1.000
_cell.length_c   1.000
_cell.angle_alpha   90.00
_cell.angle_beta   90.00
_cell.angle_gamma   90.00
#
_symmetry.space_group_name_H-M   'P 1'
#
loop_
_entity.id
_entity.type
_entity.pdbx_description
1 polymer ?
#
loop_
_entity_poly.entity_id
_entity_poly.type
_entity_poly.pdbx_seq_one_letter_code
_entity_poly.pdbx_strand_id
1 'polypeptide(L)'
;RSEKRRLNSEIDRLEGALTEAKNSKPKHAADSKSAGLDPAGIAKLQEAADEKLKKASQEWDAERARLQSQVNRLEGAVAEAIERSNNPMRATQSVKEQFEVELNRVTKERTELEQAFLRARTEWEQEKLKMTGEMVKLRRAAQIMGKPVPKEDAPEINPKVRDLEKQLKESLAEWNGERERLVQQIQKLEESSRQWDAERRQLNDHAAQLQQAFVQAQAKVQGYEVAARSGTESSAKTEDIRKQAEEVRKQKDNLEHVFQAARNDWDAERRRFQSEIERVGQQLQRMSQKSEGVSTEVVDQLRKQYDQKLQEAIEQKTQLAQELQSASSLLEAERARLSQQIKGQKAEDEGGVDKAAIDAEVARIEDMIRQIVALIDDSATDLSTVIRKNVEKAELDAYLKGILFALGRGSGL
;
A
#
# COMPACT_ATOMS: atom_id res chain seq x y z
N ARG A 1 14.97 49.90 -25.70
CA ARG A 1 15.77 51.14 -25.46
C ARG A 1 16.81 51.39 -26.55
N SER A 2 17.50 50.36 -27.05
CA SER A 2 18.43 50.44 -28.19
C SER A 2 17.77 50.95 -29.48
N GLU A 3 16.59 50.45 -29.79
CA GLU A 3 15.84 50.80 -31.02
C GLU A 3 15.41 52.27 -31.07
N LYS A 4 14.94 52.82 -29.95
CA LYS A 4 14.61 54.26 -29.83
C LYS A 4 15.83 55.16 -30.09
N ARG A 5 17.03 54.75 -29.67
CA ARG A 5 18.27 55.50 -29.95
C ARG A 5 18.64 55.45 -31.43
N ARG A 6 18.46 54.29 -32.07
CA ARG A 6 18.71 54.12 -33.51
C ARG A 6 17.77 55.00 -34.34
N LEU A 7 16.47 54.99 -34.04
CA LEU A 7 15.49 55.81 -34.76
C LEU A 7 15.78 57.31 -34.62
N ASN A 8 16.15 57.77 -33.42
CA ASN A 8 16.52 59.17 -33.23
C ASN A 8 17.77 59.56 -34.04
N SER A 9 18.80 58.71 -34.10
CA SER A 9 19.99 58.99 -34.93
C SER A 9 19.69 59.04 -36.44
N GLU A 10 18.66 58.31 -36.88
CA GLU A 10 18.22 58.31 -38.27
C GLU A 10 17.42 59.57 -38.61
N ILE A 11 16.60 60.07 -37.68
CA ILE A 11 15.92 61.36 -37.78
C ILE A 11 16.94 62.51 -37.88
N ASP A 12 17.92 62.56 -36.96
CA ASP A 12 18.96 63.61 -36.97
C ASP A 12 19.74 63.62 -38.29
N ARG A 13 20.01 62.44 -38.85
CA ARG A 13 20.70 62.30 -40.15
C ARG A 13 19.85 62.80 -41.31
N LEU A 14 18.55 62.50 -41.33
CA LEU A 14 17.63 62.95 -42.37
C LEU A 14 17.40 64.47 -42.29
N GLU A 15 17.31 65.04 -41.10
CA GLU A 15 17.20 66.50 -40.90
C GLU A 15 18.47 67.23 -41.36
N GLY A 16 19.66 66.65 -41.11
CA GLY A 16 20.93 67.14 -41.65
C GLY A 16 20.99 67.13 -43.17
N ALA A 17 20.58 66.04 -43.81
CA ALA A 17 20.55 65.95 -45.28
C ALA A 17 19.56 66.95 -45.90
N LEU A 18 18.43 67.21 -45.24
CA LEU A 18 17.40 68.14 -45.72
C LEU A 18 17.83 69.60 -45.59
N THR A 19 18.58 69.93 -44.54
CA THR A 19 19.22 71.25 -44.39
C THR A 19 20.35 71.45 -45.39
N GLU A 20 21.18 70.44 -45.65
CA GLU A 20 22.23 70.48 -46.68
C GLU A 20 21.64 70.61 -48.09
N ALA A 21 20.54 69.92 -48.39
CA ALA A 21 19.80 70.06 -49.66
C ALA A 21 19.18 71.45 -49.84
N LYS A 22 18.68 72.08 -48.76
CA LYS A 22 18.18 73.46 -48.80
C LYS A 22 19.31 74.48 -49.01
N ASN A 23 20.48 74.23 -48.41
CA ASN A 23 21.64 75.13 -48.50
C ASN A 23 22.45 74.95 -49.79
N SER A 24 22.40 73.78 -50.43
CA SER A 24 23.06 73.50 -51.72
C SER A 24 22.27 73.97 -52.94
N LYS A 25 21.27 74.85 -52.76
CA LYS A 25 20.55 75.50 -53.86
C LYS A 25 21.58 76.19 -54.78
N PRO A 26 21.73 75.75 -56.05
CA PRO A 26 22.87 76.14 -56.87
C PRO A 26 22.79 77.63 -57.19
N LYS A 27 23.81 78.37 -56.77
CA LYS A 27 24.04 79.79 -57.10
C LYS A 27 24.67 79.97 -58.49
N HIS A 28 24.31 79.12 -59.46
CA HIS A 28 24.86 79.17 -60.81
C HIS A 28 23.82 79.63 -61.85
N ALA A 29 24.26 80.61 -62.65
CA ALA A 29 23.68 81.10 -63.91
C ALA A 29 22.54 82.13 -63.83
N ALA A 30 22.88 83.34 -63.37
CA ALA A 30 22.50 84.53 -64.15
C ALA A 30 23.38 84.52 -65.43
N ASP A 31 22.79 84.83 -66.59
CA ASP A 31 23.36 84.73 -67.94
C ASP A 31 23.32 83.35 -68.63
N SER A 32 22.11 82.86 -68.89
CA SER A 32 21.85 82.19 -70.17
C SER A 32 20.53 82.70 -70.74
N LYS A 33 20.61 83.22 -71.97
CA LYS A 33 19.45 83.67 -72.76
C LYS A 33 18.37 82.59 -72.74
N SER A 34 17.16 83.02 -72.45
CA SER A 34 15.89 82.30 -72.60
C SER A 34 15.72 81.73 -74.01
N ALA A 35 16.33 80.58 -74.28
CA ALA A 35 15.75 79.62 -75.21
C ALA A 35 14.57 79.00 -74.44
N GLY A 36 13.35 79.34 -74.86
CA GLY A 36 12.13 78.93 -74.18
C GLY A 36 12.19 77.46 -73.80
N LEU A 37 12.17 77.18 -72.50
CA LEU A 37 11.97 75.84 -71.98
C LEU A 37 10.69 75.32 -72.62
N ASP A 38 10.85 74.29 -73.45
CA ASP A 38 9.77 73.65 -74.16
C ASP A 38 8.68 73.28 -73.13
N PRO A 39 7.47 73.87 -73.21
CA PRO A 39 6.40 73.60 -72.25
C PRO A 39 6.06 72.11 -72.16
N ALA A 40 6.32 71.33 -73.23
CA ALA A 40 6.18 69.88 -73.22
C ALA A 40 7.19 69.18 -72.27
N GLY A 41 8.40 69.72 -72.11
CA GLY A 41 9.41 69.19 -71.19
C GLY A 41 9.05 69.44 -69.72
N ILE A 42 8.51 70.63 -69.41
CA ILE A 42 8.03 70.96 -68.07
C ILE A 42 6.82 70.08 -67.70
N ALA A 43 5.88 69.88 -68.63
CA ALA A 43 4.74 69.01 -68.42
C ALA A 43 5.15 67.56 -68.10
N LYS A 44 6.12 67.00 -68.84
CA LYS A 44 6.66 65.65 -68.56
C LYS A 44 7.36 65.55 -67.20
N LEU A 45 8.07 66.61 -66.80
CA LEU A 45 8.77 66.64 -65.52
C LEU A 45 7.79 66.77 -64.35
N GLN A 46 6.72 67.53 -64.54
CA GLN A 46 5.61 67.64 -63.59
C GLN A 46 4.83 66.32 -63.49
N GLU A 47 4.50 65.68 -64.61
CA GLU A 47 3.85 64.36 -64.63
C GLU A 47 4.72 63.30 -63.94
N ALA A 48 6.04 63.28 -64.20
CA ALA A 48 6.96 62.38 -63.51
C ALA A 48 7.09 62.67 -62.00
N ALA A 49 6.97 63.94 -61.59
CA ALA A 49 6.97 64.32 -60.18
C ALA A 49 5.65 63.89 -59.50
N ASP A 50 4.51 64.09 -60.17
CA ASP A 50 3.20 63.69 -59.69
C ASP A 50 3.08 62.16 -59.60
N GLU A 51 3.63 61.42 -60.56
CA GLU A 51 3.73 59.97 -60.50
C GLU A 51 4.60 59.49 -59.34
N LYS A 52 5.74 60.13 -59.08
CA LYS A 52 6.60 59.81 -57.93
C LYS A 52 5.89 60.10 -56.61
N LEU A 53 5.18 61.23 -56.52
CA LEU A 53 4.41 61.60 -55.33
C LEU A 53 3.26 60.62 -55.10
N LYS A 54 2.56 60.21 -56.16
CA LYS A 54 1.51 59.20 -56.10
C LYS A 54 2.05 57.83 -55.66
N LYS A 55 3.19 57.38 -56.20
CA LYS A 55 3.85 56.14 -55.78
C LYS A 55 4.29 56.20 -54.31
N ALA A 56 4.95 57.29 -53.90
CA ALA A 56 5.36 57.47 -52.51
C ALA A 56 4.16 57.50 -51.55
N SER A 57 3.05 58.14 -51.94
CA SER A 57 1.81 58.12 -51.15
C SER A 57 1.23 56.71 -51.03
N GLN A 58 1.22 55.94 -52.12
CA GLN A 58 0.72 54.55 -52.11
C GLN A 58 1.60 53.64 -51.25
N GLU A 59 2.93 53.77 -51.33
CA GLU A 59 3.88 53.03 -50.50
C GLU A 59 3.70 53.36 -49.01
N TRP A 60 3.55 54.65 -48.69
CA TRP A 60 3.27 55.10 -47.33
C TRP A 60 1.96 54.54 -46.77
N ASP A 61 0.86 54.58 -47.55
CA ASP A 61 -0.42 54.02 -47.14
C ASP A 61 -0.36 52.50 -46.95
N ALA A 62 0.40 51.80 -47.80
CA ALA A 62 0.63 50.36 -47.66
C ALA A 62 1.43 50.02 -46.39
N GLU A 63 2.46 50.79 -46.07
CA GLU A 63 3.25 50.61 -44.85
C GLU A 63 2.43 50.95 -43.60
N ARG A 64 1.62 52.01 -43.64
CA ARG A 64 0.69 52.36 -42.55
C ARG A 64 -0.31 51.23 -42.31
N ALA A 65 -0.90 50.66 -43.35
CA ALA A 65 -1.82 49.52 -43.22
C ALA A 65 -1.11 48.27 -42.64
N ARG A 66 0.12 48.01 -43.08
CA ARG A 66 0.95 46.92 -42.55
C ARG A 66 1.24 47.11 -41.05
N LEU A 67 1.69 48.29 -40.64
CA LEU A 67 1.96 48.60 -39.23
C LEU A 67 0.69 48.52 -38.39
N GLN A 68 -0.44 49.03 -38.89
CA GLN A 68 -1.73 48.91 -38.21
C GLN A 68 -2.12 47.43 -37.99
N SER A 69 -1.89 46.57 -38.98
CA SER A 69 -2.15 45.13 -38.83
C SER A 69 -1.24 44.46 -37.80
N GLN A 70 0.02 44.91 -37.69
CA GLN A 70 0.95 44.41 -36.67
C GLN A 70 0.55 44.87 -35.27
N VAL A 71 0.13 46.14 -35.12
CA VAL A 71 -0.41 46.66 -33.86
C VAL A 71 -1.61 45.84 -33.42
N ASN A 72 -2.60 45.62 -34.28
CA ASN A 72 -3.77 44.81 -33.95
C ASN A 72 -3.41 43.37 -33.56
N ARG A 73 -2.41 42.75 -34.22
CA ARG A 73 -1.92 41.40 -33.86
C ARG A 73 -1.25 41.38 -32.50
N LEU A 74 -0.41 42.37 -32.20
CA LEU A 74 0.28 42.47 -30.92
C LEU A 74 -0.71 42.77 -29.79
N GLU A 75 -1.69 43.64 -30.01
CA GLU A 75 -2.78 43.91 -29.07
C GLU A 75 -3.59 42.64 -28.78
N GLY A 76 -3.93 41.85 -29.81
CA GLY A 76 -4.60 40.56 -29.62
C GLY A 76 -3.75 39.55 -28.83
N ALA A 77 -2.45 39.45 -29.14
CA ALA A 77 -1.53 38.56 -28.42
C ALA A 77 -1.34 38.98 -26.95
N VAL A 78 -1.32 40.28 -26.67
CA VAL A 78 -1.26 40.82 -25.31
C VAL A 78 -2.57 40.56 -24.56
N ALA A 79 -3.72 40.76 -25.19
CA ALA A 79 -5.02 40.44 -24.58
C ALA A 79 -5.12 38.95 -24.23
N GLU A 80 -4.71 38.05 -25.13
CA GLU A 80 -4.67 36.61 -24.87
C GLU A 80 -3.66 36.24 -23.77
N ALA A 81 -2.50 36.88 -23.73
CA ALA A 81 -1.52 36.71 -22.66
C ALA A 81 -2.07 37.17 -21.30
N ILE A 82 -2.82 38.29 -21.27
CA ILE A 82 -3.49 38.80 -20.07
C ILE A 82 -4.61 37.86 -19.63
N GLU A 83 -5.42 37.31 -20.55
CA GLU A 83 -6.45 36.32 -20.20
C GLU A 83 -5.86 35.04 -19.63
N ARG A 84 -4.74 34.56 -20.20
CA ARG A 84 -3.99 33.42 -19.66
C ARG A 84 -3.36 33.74 -18.31
N SER A 85 -2.81 34.94 -18.13
CA SER A 85 -2.16 35.35 -16.87
C SER A 85 -3.13 35.71 -15.76
N ASN A 86 -4.35 36.13 -16.10
CA ASN A 86 -5.43 36.39 -15.13
C ASN A 86 -6.18 35.13 -14.72
N ASN A 87 -5.91 33.98 -15.36
CA ASN A 87 -6.53 32.72 -14.97
C ASN A 87 -5.50 31.59 -14.71
N PRO A 88 -4.45 31.83 -13.90
CA PRO A 88 -3.49 30.79 -13.52
C PRO A 88 -4.19 29.67 -12.75
N MET A 89 -5.29 30.01 -12.06
CA MET A 89 -6.18 29.08 -11.39
C MET A 89 -6.66 27.98 -12.33
N ARG A 90 -7.14 28.29 -13.55
CA ARG A 90 -7.61 27.26 -14.51
C ARG A 90 -6.49 26.34 -15.01
N ALA A 91 -5.29 26.87 -15.26
CA ALA A 91 -4.16 26.05 -15.69
C ALA A 91 -3.68 25.11 -14.56
N THR A 92 -3.73 25.56 -13.31
CA THR A 92 -3.44 24.73 -12.14
C THR A 92 -4.62 23.87 -11.71
N GLN A 93 -5.83 24.12 -12.21
CA GLN A 93 -7.04 23.44 -11.77
C GLN A 93 -7.06 21.98 -12.20
N SER A 94 -6.64 21.65 -13.42
CA SER A 94 -6.52 20.25 -13.85
C SER A 94 -5.48 19.49 -13.03
N VAL A 95 -4.36 20.14 -12.67
CA VAL A 95 -3.33 19.56 -11.81
C VAL A 95 -3.86 19.37 -10.38
N LYS A 96 -4.62 20.34 -9.86
CA LYS A 96 -5.29 20.24 -8.56
C LYS A 96 -6.31 19.10 -8.54
N GLU A 97 -7.14 18.98 -9.58
CA GLU A 97 -8.10 17.88 -9.75
C GLU A 97 -7.38 16.52 -9.81
N GLN A 98 -6.25 16.43 -10.52
CA GLN A 98 -5.41 15.21 -10.52
C GLN A 98 -4.88 14.87 -9.12
N PHE A 99 -4.35 15.86 -8.39
CA PHE A 99 -3.88 15.64 -7.02
C PHE A 99 -5.02 15.28 -6.06
N GLU A 100 -6.21 15.87 -6.20
CA GLU A 100 -7.38 15.50 -5.40
C GLU A 100 -7.85 14.08 -5.71
N VAL A 101 -7.84 13.65 -6.98
CA VAL A 101 -8.14 12.27 -7.38
C VAL A 101 -7.12 11.29 -6.80
N GLU A 102 -5.83 11.57 -6.91
CA GLU A 102 -4.78 10.72 -6.33
C GLU A 102 -4.85 10.70 -4.80
N LEU A 103 -5.10 11.83 -4.14
CA LEU A 103 -5.27 11.88 -2.68
C LEU A 103 -6.47 11.02 -2.23
N ASN A 104 -7.59 11.10 -2.94
CA ASN A 104 -8.77 10.28 -2.67
C ASN A 104 -8.49 8.79 -2.91
N ARG A 105 -7.75 8.46 -3.97
CA ARG A 105 -7.32 7.09 -4.26
C ARG A 105 -6.43 6.53 -3.15
N VAL A 106 -5.38 7.24 -2.76
CA VAL A 106 -4.46 6.83 -1.67
C VAL A 106 -5.21 6.71 -0.35
N THR A 107 -6.15 7.61 -0.06
CA THR A 107 -6.98 7.52 1.14
C THR A 107 -7.85 6.26 1.12
N LYS A 108 -8.45 5.93 -0.02
CA LYS A 108 -9.23 4.69 -0.19
C LYS A 108 -8.36 3.45 -0.02
N GLU A 109 -7.22 3.37 -0.70
CA GLU A 109 -6.25 2.26 -0.58
C GLU A 109 -5.78 2.09 0.87
N ARG A 110 -5.49 3.19 1.57
CA ARG A 110 -5.16 3.16 3.01
C ARG A 110 -6.29 2.55 3.83
N THR A 111 -7.54 2.97 3.62
CA THR A 111 -8.68 2.42 4.37
C THR A 111 -8.93 0.94 4.07
N GLU A 112 -8.73 0.51 2.82
CA GLU A 112 -8.85 -0.89 2.42
C GLU A 112 -7.76 -1.76 3.07
N LEU A 113 -6.51 -1.28 3.08
CA LEU A 113 -5.40 -1.95 3.77
C LEU A 113 -5.61 -2.04 5.28
N GLU A 114 -6.12 -0.98 5.91
CA GLU A 114 -6.43 -0.98 7.34
C GLU A 114 -7.55 -1.98 7.68
N GLN A 115 -8.59 -2.06 6.84
CA GLN A 115 -9.64 -3.07 7.00
C GLN A 115 -9.12 -4.49 6.78
N ALA A 116 -8.28 -4.72 5.76
CA ALA A 116 -7.69 -6.01 5.48
C ALA A 116 -6.81 -6.48 6.65
N PHE A 117 -6.01 -5.57 7.23
CA PHE A 117 -5.21 -5.84 8.42
C PHE A 117 -6.07 -6.23 9.62
N LEU A 118 -7.18 -5.52 9.87
CA LEU A 118 -8.10 -5.85 10.95
C LEU A 118 -8.74 -7.24 10.75
N ARG A 119 -9.14 -7.60 9.53
CA ARG A 119 -9.67 -8.94 9.22
C ARG A 119 -8.63 -10.03 9.46
N ALA A 120 -7.43 -9.86 8.91
CA ALA A 120 -6.32 -10.79 9.11
C ALA A 120 -5.98 -10.97 10.60
N ARG A 121 -6.00 -9.87 11.38
CA ARG A 121 -5.81 -9.92 12.83
C ARG A 121 -6.91 -10.71 13.52
N THR A 122 -8.18 -10.54 13.13
CA THR A 122 -9.28 -11.32 13.72
C THR A 122 -9.22 -12.80 13.35
N GLU A 123 -8.87 -13.12 12.11
CA GLU A 123 -8.68 -14.51 11.64
C GLU A 123 -7.53 -15.18 12.41
N TRP A 124 -6.42 -14.48 12.60
CA TRP A 124 -5.28 -14.96 13.39
C TRP A 124 -5.66 -15.23 14.85
N GLU A 125 -6.38 -14.33 15.51
CA GLU A 125 -6.83 -14.55 16.89
C GLU A 125 -7.82 -15.73 16.99
N GLN A 126 -8.70 -15.92 16.00
CA GLN A 126 -9.59 -17.09 15.93
C GLN A 126 -8.80 -18.40 15.74
N GLU A 127 -7.83 -18.43 14.84
CA GLU A 127 -6.96 -19.58 14.61
C GLU A 127 -6.15 -19.93 15.86
N LYS A 128 -5.59 -18.92 16.53
CA LYS A 128 -4.92 -19.07 17.82
C LYS A 128 -5.84 -19.67 18.87
N LEU A 129 -7.09 -19.21 18.97
CA LEU A 129 -8.08 -19.77 19.90
C LEU A 129 -8.39 -21.24 19.57
N LYS A 130 -8.54 -21.56 18.27
CA LYS A 130 -8.77 -22.93 17.79
C LYS A 130 -7.60 -23.85 18.12
N MET A 131 -6.38 -23.45 17.82
CA MET A 131 -5.15 -24.19 18.16
C MET A 131 -5.02 -24.41 19.66
N THR A 132 -5.32 -23.39 20.48
CA THR A 132 -5.33 -23.53 21.94
C THR A 132 -6.39 -24.53 22.39
N GLY A 133 -7.57 -24.52 21.78
CA GLY A 133 -8.63 -25.50 22.04
C GLY A 133 -8.24 -26.93 21.65
N GLU A 134 -7.60 -27.13 20.51
CA GLU A 134 -7.08 -28.42 20.07
C GLU A 134 -5.97 -28.95 20.99
N MET A 135 -5.05 -28.08 21.41
CA MET A 135 -4.02 -28.40 22.42
C MET A 135 -4.63 -28.87 23.74
N VAL A 136 -5.69 -28.21 24.23
CA VAL A 136 -6.41 -28.64 25.44
C VAL A 136 -7.08 -30.00 25.25
N LYS A 137 -7.70 -30.25 24.07
CA LYS A 137 -8.28 -31.57 23.73
C LYS A 137 -7.21 -32.67 23.70
N LEU A 138 -6.06 -32.41 23.09
CA LEU A 138 -4.93 -33.35 23.03
C LEU A 138 -4.40 -33.67 24.43
N ARG A 139 -4.23 -32.65 25.30
CA ARG A 139 -3.85 -32.85 26.71
C ARG A 139 -4.88 -33.72 27.44
N ARG A 140 -6.18 -33.46 27.26
CA ARG A 140 -7.26 -34.24 27.88
C ARG A 140 -7.29 -35.69 27.38
N ALA A 141 -7.13 -35.90 26.08
CA ALA A 141 -7.05 -37.24 25.48
C ALA A 141 -5.85 -38.03 26.01
N ALA A 142 -4.68 -37.38 26.11
CA ALA A 142 -3.48 -37.99 26.70
C ALA A 142 -3.72 -38.41 28.16
N GLN A 143 -4.41 -37.57 28.95
CA GLN A 143 -4.76 -37.86 30.34
C GLN A 143 -5.74 -39.04 30.47
N ILE A 144 -6.72 -39.16 29.57
CA ILE A 144 -7.68 -40.28 29.53
C ILE A 144 -6.98 -41.59 29.18
N MET A 145 -6.00 -41.57 28.26
CA MET A 145 -5.26 -42.76 27.86
C MET A 145 -4.28 -43.28 28.91
N GLY A 146 -4.29 -42.74 30.13
CA GLY A 146 -3.45 -43.20 31.23
C GLY A 146 -1.94 -43.02 30.98
N LYS A 147 -1.56 -42.32 29.90
CA LYS A 147 -0.18 -41.86 29.74
C LYS A 147 0.01 -40.76 30.77
N PRO A 148 0.85 -40.96 31.79
CA PRO A 148 1.11 -39.92 32.77
C PRO A 148 1.58 -38.69 31.98
N VAL A 149 0.82 -37.60 32.08
CA VAL A 149 1.25 -36.29 31.60
C VAL A 149 2.65 -36.11 32.20
N PRO A 150 3.71 -35.98 31.37
CA PRO A 150 5.04 -35.74 31.88
C PRO A 150 4.91 -34.55 32.82
N LYS A 151 5.16 -34.74 34.12
CA LYS A 151 5.25 -33.61 35.05
C LYS A 151 6.25 -32.65 34.42
N GLU A 152 5.91 -31.37 34.33
CA GLU A 152 6.73 -30.33 33.69
C GLU A 152 8.18 -30.30 34.24
N ASP A 153 8.43 -30.93 35.39
CA ASP A 153 9.73 -31.05 36.04
C ASP A 153 10.53 -32.35 35.72
N ALA A 154 10.06 -33.21 34.82
CA ALA A 154 10.84 -34.38 34.39
C ALA A 154 11.99 -33.93 33.45
N PRO A 155 13.26 -34.07 33.83
CA PRO A 155 14.40 -33.47 33.11
C PRO A 155 14.71 -34.11 31.74
N GLU A 156 13.97 -35.12 31.31
CA GLU A 156 14.15 -35.83 30.04
C GLU A 156 13.35 -35.19 28.88
N ILE A 157 13.30 -33.86 28.83
CA ILE A 157 12.87 -33.17 27.61
C ILE A 157 13.92 -33.48 26.54
N ASN A 158 13.51 -34.26 25.55
CA ASN A 158 14.29 -34.61 24.36
C ASN A 158 15.12 -33.38 23.90
N PRO A 159 16.45 -33.47 23.80
CA PRO A 159 17.32 -32.32 23.52
C PRO A 159 16.88 -31.53 22.29
N LYS A 160 16.31 -32.22 21.28
CA LYS A 160 15.75 -31.58 20.09
C LYS A 160 14.60 -30.60 20.40
N VAL A 161 13.77 -30.89 21.39
CA VAL A 161 12.67 -30.00 21.79
C VAL A 161 13.22 -28.76 22.47
N ARG A 162 14.26 -28.89 23.32
CA ARG A 162 14.93 -27.73 23.93
C ARG A 162 15.61 -26.84 22.88
N ASP A 163 16.25 -27.44 21.88
CA ASP A 163 16.88 -26.69 20.79
C ASP A 163 15.85 -25.93 19.95
N LEU A 164 14.73 -26.56 19.60
CA LEU A 164 13.63 -25.90 18.89
C LEU A 164 12.99 -24.78 19.73
N GLU A 165 12.80 -24.99 21.02
CA GLU A 165 12.24 -23.98 21.91
C GLU A 165 13.18 -22.79 22.07
N LYS A 166 14.50 -23.03 22.12
CA LYS A 166 15.52 -21.99 22.10
C LYS A 166 15.49 -21.20 20.79
N GLN A 167 15.46 -21.88 19.64
CA GLN A 167 15.33 -21.25 18.31
C GLN A 167 14.05 -20.40 18.18
N LEU A 168 12.93 -20.88 18.75
CA LEU A 168 11.68 -20.14 18.76
C LEU A 168 11.78 -18.87 19.62
N LYS A 169 12.44 -18.96 20.79
CA LYS A 169 12.68 -17.80 21.67
C LYS A 169 13.62 -16.77 21.02
N GLU A 170 14.68 -17.24 20.36
CA GLU A 170 15.62 -16.39 19.63
C GLU A 170 14.93 -15.69 18.46
N SER A 171 14.18 -16.41 17.62
CA SER A 171 13.46 -15.80 16.50
C SER A 171 12.37 -14.82 16.95
N LEU A 172 11.69 -15.09 18.07
CA LEU A 172 10.72 -14.17 18.66
C LEU A 172 11.39 -12.92 19.24
N ALA A 173 12.59 -13.04 19.82
CA ALA A 173 13.37 -11.89 20.26
C ALA A 173 13.86 -11.04 19.09
N GLU A 174 14.36 -11.66 18.02
CA GLU A 174 14.75 -10.98 16.78
C GLU A 174 13.58 -10.24 16.13
N TRP A 175 12.42 -10.89 16.02
CA TRP A 175 11.21 -10.28 15.45
C TRP A 175 10.71 -9.10 16.29
N ASN A 176 10.75 -9.20 17.62
CA ASN A 176 10.39 -8.09 18.50
C ASN A 176 11.38 -6.92 18.38
N GLY A 177 12.69 -7.21 18.26
CA GLY A 177 13.71 -6.19 18.03
C GLY A 177 13.52 -5.45 16.70
N GLU A 178 13.21 -6.18 15.62
CA GLU A 178 12.93 -5.57 14.31
C GLU A 178 11.62 -4.76 14.35
N ARG A 179 10.59 -5.27 15.01
CA ARG A 179 9.34 -4.52 15.22
C ARG A 179 9.59 -3.20 15.96
N GLU A 180 10.37 -3.22 17.03
CA GLU A 180 10.71 -2.01 17.78
C GLU A 180 11.52 -1.02 16.92
N ARG A 181 12.48 -1.52 16.13
CA ARG A 181 13.24 -0.71 15.18
C ARG A 181 12.35 -0.04 14.13
N LEU A 182 11.41 -0.78 13.54
CA LEU A 182 10.45 -0.23 12.57
C LEU A 182 9.52 0.81 13.20
N VAL A 183 9.04 0.58 14.44
CA VAL A 183 8.24 1.56 15.18
C VAL A 183 9.03 2.86 15.41
N GLN A 184 10.30 2.77 15.79
CA GLN A 184 11.16 3.95 15.95
C GLN A 184 11.38 4.69 14.61
N GLN A 185 11.51 3.97 13.49
CA GLN A 185 11.62 4.59 12.16
C GLN A 185 10.33 5.32 11.76
N ILE A 186 9.17 4.71 12.01
CA ILE A 186 7.85 5.34 11.77
C ILE A 186 7.73 6.64 12.58
N GLN A 187 8.08 6.61 13.87
CA GLN A 187 8.02 7.81 14.72
C GLN A 187 8.92 8.94 14.20
N LYS A 188 10.15 8.63 13.76
CA LYS A 188 11.05 9.63 13.15
C LYS A 188 10.48 10.23 11.86
N LEU A 189 9.85 9.41 11.02
CA LEU A 189 9.20 9.89 9.80
C LEU A 189 7.98 10.76 10.11
N GLU A 190 7.18 10.41 11.12
CA GLU A 190 6.06 11.22 11.59
C GLU A 190 6.51 12.59 12.13
N GLU A 191 7.59 12.62 12.94
CA GLU A 191 8.17 13.86 13.45
C GLU A 191 8.69 14.77 12.32
N SER A 192 9.42 14.19 11.36
CA SER A 192 9.88 14.90 10.17
C SER A 192 8.70 15.45 9.35
N SER A 193 7.64 14.65 9.15
CA SER A 193 6.42 15.11 8.47
C SER A 193 5.76 16.29 9.19
N ARG A 194 5.68 16.26 10.53
CA ARG A 194 5.12 17.37 11.31
C ARG A 194 5.97 18.65 11.19
N GLN A 195 7.29 18.52 11.13
CA GLN A 195 8.20 19.65 10.90
C GLN A 195 7.96 20.27 9.53
N TRP A 196 7.89 19.45 8.47
CA TRP A 196 7.57 19.92 7.12
C TRP A 196 6.22 20.63 7.02
N ASP A 197 5.19 20.12 7.69
CA ASP A 197 3.88 20.77 7.72
C ASP A 197 3.92 22.12 8.44
N ALA A 198 4.71 22.23 9.51
CA ALA A 198 4.91 23.49 10.23
C ALA A 198 5.64 24.53 9.36
N GLU A 199 6.72 24.13 8.70
CA GLU A 199 7.47 24.99 7.77
C GLU A 199 6.60 25.43 6.59
N ARG A 200 5.79 24.53 6.03
CA ARG A 200 4.87 24.83 4.94
C ARG A 200 3.82 25.87 5.34
N ARG A 201 3.29 25.79 6.57
CA ARG A 201 2.38 26.81 7.12
C ARG A 201 3.08 28.16 7.27
N GLN A 202 4.30 28.18 7.82
CA GLN A 202 5.09 29.42 7.95
C GLN A 202 5.37 30.07 6.59
N LEU A 203 5.76 29.29 5.58
CA LEU A 203 5.97 29.79 4.22
C LEU A 203 4.69 30.33 3.59
N ASN A 204 3.55 29.68 3.81
CA ASN A 204 2.26 30.18 3.33
C ASN A 204 1.87 31.49 4.03
N ASP A 205 2.10 31.61 5.34
CA ASP A 205 1.86 32.84 6.09
C ASP A 205 2.74 33.99 5.58
N HIS A 206 4.03 33.73 5.32
CA HIS A 206 4.94 34.70 4.72
C HIS A 206 4.52 35.10 3.31
N ALA A 207 4.07 34.15 2.48
CA ALA A 207 3.56 34.42 1.15
C ALA A 207 2.30 35.31 1.19
N ALA A 208 1.38 35.05 2.13
CA ALA A 208 0.19 35.87 2.35
C ALA A 208 0.55 37.30 2.81
N GLN A 209 1.52 37.44 3.74
CA GLN A 209 2.03 38.74 4.17
C GLN A 209 2.67 39.53 3.02
N LEU A 210 3.49 38.87 2.19
CA LEU A 210 4.13 39.49 1.04
C LEU A 210 3.09 39.94 0.01
N GLN A 211 2.06 39.13 -0.24
CA GLN A 211 0.95 39.48 -1.13
C GLN A 211 0.18 40.70 -0.61
N GLN A 212 -0.09 40.76 0.70
CA GLN A 212 -0.73 41.92 1.33
C GLN A 212 0.13 43.18 1.21
N ALA A 213 1.44 43.08 1.45
CA ALA A 213 2.38 44.19 1.31
C ALA A 213 2.45 44.71 -0.14
N PHE A 214 2.43 43.79 -1.13
CA PHE A 214 2.41 44.14 -2.54
C PHE A 214 1.14 44.91 -2.92
N VAL A 215 -0.04 44.44 -2.49
CA VAL A 215 -1.32 45.13 -2.72
C VAL A 215 -1.32 46.53 -2.09
N GLN A 216 -0.81 46.67 -0.87
CA GLN A 216 -0.67 47.97 -0.20
C GLN A 216 0.28 48.91 -0.95
N ALA A 217 1.43 48.41 -1.41
CA ALA A 217 2.39 49.19 -2.19
C ALA A 217 1.78 49.64 -3.53
N GLN A 218 1.06 48.76 -4.21
CA GLN A 218 0.36 49.08 -5.46
C GLN A 218 -0.70 50.16 -5.26
N ALA A 219 -1.49 50.08 -4.19
CA ALA A 219 -2.48 51.10 -3.83
C ALA A 219 -1.82 52.46 -3.54
N LYS A 220 -0.67 52.47 -2.84
CA LYS A 220 0.10 53.71 -2.61
C LYS A 220 0.60 54.34 -3.91
N VAL A 221 1.15 53.53 -4.82
CA VAL A 221 1.61 54.01 -6.14
C VAL A 221 0.47 54.65 -6.92
N GLN A 222 -0.71 54.01 -6.98
CA GLN A 222 -1.89 54.59 -7.63
C GLN A 222 -2.33 55.90 -6.97
N GLY A 223 -2.28 55.99 -5.64
CA GLY A 223 -2.56 57.23 -4.91
C GLY A 223 -1.61 58.38 -5.29
N TYR A 224 -0.31 58.10 -5.40
CA TYR A 224 0.68 59.09 -5.84
C TYR A 224 0.48 59.50 -7.30
N GLU A 225 0.14 58.57 -8.20
CA GLU A 225 -0.13 58.89 -9.61
C GLU A 225 -1.35 59.80 -9.77
N VAL A 226 -2.42 59.57 -8.99
CA VAL A 226 -3.61 60.43 -8.98
C VAL A 226 -3.27 61.82 -8.42
N ALA A 227 -2.51 61.89 -7.32
CA ALA A 227 -2.08 63.16 -6.73
C ALA A 227 -1.15 63.97 -7.66
N ALA A 228 -0.25 63.28 -8.39
CA ALA A 228 0.60 63.90 -9.39
C ALA A 228 -0.21 64.46 -10.58
N ARG A 229 -1.30 63.79 -10.96
CA ARG A 229 -2.21 64.25 -12.03
C ARG A 229 -3.10 65.43 -11.60
N SER A 230 -3.40 65.59 -10.31
CA SER A 230 -4.23 66.71 -9.80
C SER A 230 -3.54 68.08 -9.73
N GLY A 231 -2.29 68.19 -10.19
CA GLY A 231 -1.73 69.45 -10.72
C GLY A 231 -1.82 70.69 -9.82
N THR A 232 -1.56 70.58 -8.51
CA THR A 232 -1.53 71.74 -7.59
C THR A 232 -0.10 72.06 -7.15
N GLU A 233 0.25 73.32 -7.32
CA GLU A 233 1.59 73.92 -7.41
C GLU A 233 2.46 73.81 -6.14
N SER A 234 3.64 73.19 -6.28
CA SER A 234 4.88 73.56 -5.59
C SER A 234 6.03 72.75 -6.18
N SER A 235 6.95 73.41 -6.89
CA SER A 235 8.14 72.79 -7.51
C SER A 235 9.00 71.98 -6.52
N ALA A 236 8.99 72.35 -5.23
CA ALA A 236 9.69 71.61 -4.18
C ALA A 236 9.02 70.26 -3.89
N LYS A 237 7.68 70.22 -3.82
CA LYS A 237 6.93 68.97 -3.58
C LYS A 237 7.09 67.98 -4.73
N THR A 238 7.19 68.46 -5.97
CA THR A 238 7.43 67.59 -7.14
C THR A 238 8.81 66.92 -7.13
N GLU A 239 9.82 67.59 -6.59
CA GLU A 239 11.17 67.02 -6.47
C GLU A 239 11.22 65.98 -5.34
N ASP A 240 10.54 66.23 -4.22
CA ASP A 240 10.38 65.27 -3.13
C ASP A 240 9.59 64.02 -3.56
N ILE A 241 8.51 64.19 -4.32
CA ILE A 241 7.75 63.07 -4.90
C ILE A 241 8.62 62.27 -5.87
N ARG A 242 9.47 62.92 -6.67
CA ARG A 242 10.39 62.23 -7.59
C ARG A 242 11.45 61.42 -6.83
N LYS A 243 12.03 61.99 -5.76
CA LYS A 243 12.98 61.27 -4.89
C LYS A 243 12.31 60.07 -4.21
N GLN A 244 11.07 60.22 -3.72
CA GLN A 244 10.30 59.11 -3.18
C GLN A 244 10.00 58.04 -4.23
N ALA A 245 9.65 58.42 -5.48
CA ALA A 245 9.41 57.46 -6.56
C ALA A 245 10.69 56.70 -6.96
N GLU A 246 11.85 57.37 -7.01
CA GLU A 246 13.13 56.71 -7.26
C GLU A 246 13.52 55.77 -6.11
N GLU A 247 13.27 56.15 -4.86
CA GLU A 247 13.52 55.29 -3.70
C GLU A 247 12.62 54.05 -3.70
N VAL A 248 11.33 54.21 -3.96
CA VAL A 248 10.38 53.09 -4.11
C VAL A 248 10.80 52.19 -5.28
N ARG A 249 11.34 52.76 -6.37
CA ARG A 249 11.86 51.98 -7.49
C ARG A 249 13.10 51.17 -7.11
N LYS A 250 14.04 51.75 -6.37
CA LYS A 250 15.21 51.02 -5.84
C LYS A 250 14.78 49.91 -4.88
N GLN A 251 13.80 50.17 -4.01
CA GLN A 251 13.24 49.16 -3.12
C GLN A 251 12.58 48.02 -3.90
N LYS A 252 11.82 48.33 -4.95
CA LYS A 252 11.25 47.33 -5.85
C LYS A 252 12.34 46.49 -6.51
N ASP A 253 13.34 47.11 -7.13
CA ASP A 253 14.41 46.41 -7.83
C ASP A 253 15.22 45.52 -6.86
N ASN A 254 15.44 45.99 -5.63
CA ASN A 254 16.09 45.21 -4.57
C ASN A 254 15.24 44.01 -4.12
N LEU A 255 13.93 44.20 -3.91
CA LEU A 255 13.01 43.11 -3.57
C LEU A 255 12.91 42.08 -4.70
N GLU A 256 12.91 42.52 -5.95
CA GLU A 256 12.91 41.64 -7.12
C GLU A 256 14.19 40.79 -7.17
N HIS A 257 15.35 41.39 -6.89
CA HIS A 257 16.61 40.66 -6.79
C HIS A 257 16.63 39.65 -5.63
N VAL A 258 16.14 40.04 -4.44
CA VAL A 258 16.03 39.13 -3.28
C VAL A 258 15.09 37.96 -3.59
N PHE A 259 13.96 38.23 -4.26
CA PHE A 259 13.02 37.20 -4.67
C PHE A 259 13.64 36.23 -5.69
N GLN A 260 14.37 36.76 -6.67
CA GLN A 260 15.07 35.95 -7.67
C GLN A 260 16.14 35.06 -7.02
N ALA A 261 16.91 35.61 -6.06
CA ALA A 261 17.90 34.84 -5.30
C ALA A 261 17.24 33.72 -4.48
N ALA A 262 16.20 34.05 -3.69
CA ALA A 262 15.48 33.07 -2.89
C ALA A 262 14.85 31.96 -3.76
N ARG A 263 14.35 32.30 -4.95
CA ARG A 263 13.83 31.32 -5.91
C ARG A 263 14.92 30.36 -6.41
N ASN A 264 16.10 30.89 -6.75
CA ASN A 264 17.22 30.08 -7.20
C ASN A 264 17.72 29.14 -6.08
N ASP A 265 17.79 29.62 -4.84
CA ASP A 265 18.18 28.82 -3.68
C ASP A 265 17.18 27.68 -3.44
N TRP A 266 15.87 27.99 -3.49
CA TRP A 266 14.82 26.98 -3.36
C TRP A 266 14.87 25.93 -4.49
N ASP A 267 15.06 26.35 -5.74
CA ASP A 267 15.22 25.42 -6.86
C ASP A 267 16.47 24.54 -6.71
N ALA A 268 17.56 25.07 -6.14
CA ALA A 268 18.77 24.32 -5.85
C ALA A 268 18.55 23.27 -4.74
N GLU A 269 17.89 23.62 -3.64
CA GLU A 269 17.52 22.68 -2.58
C GLU A 269 16.58 21.59 -3.08
N ARG A 270 15.58 21.96 -3.88
CA ARG A 270 14.66 21.00 -4.50
C ARG A 270 15.40 19.95 -5.33
N ARG A 271 16.38 20.36 -6.14
CA ARG A 271 17.23 19.44 -6.91
C ARG A 271 18.09 18.56 -6.02
N ARG A 272 18.62 19.09 -4.92
CA ARG A 272 19.39 18.30 -3.93
C ARG A 272 18.53 17.21 -3.30
N PHE A 273 17.34 17.56 -2.80
CA PHE A 273 16.42 16.58 -2.22
C PHE A 273 15.95 15.55 -3.25
N GLN A 274 15.67 15.97 -4.49
CA GLN A 274 15.29 15.04 -5.54
C GLN A 274 16.40 14.03 -5.86
N SER A 275 17.66 14.48 -5.87
CA SER A 275 18.83 13.60 -6.03
C SER A 275 18.99 12.64 -4.84
N GLU A 276 18.70 13.09 -3.62
CA GLU A 276 18.74 12.25 -2.41
C GLU A 276 17.62 11.19 -2.40
N ILE A 277 16.41 11.57 -2.81
CA ILE A 277 15.28 10.64 -2.99
C ILE A 277 15.65 9.57 -4.03
N GLU A 278 16.21 9.96 -5.18
CA GLU A 278 16.67 9.00 -6.19
C GLU A 278 17.76 8.07 -5.63
N ARG A 279 18.71 8.59 -4.86
CA ARG A 279 19.76 7.78 -4.23
C ARG A 279 19.20 6.78 -3.23
N VAL A 280 18.30 7.21 -2.34
CA VAL A 280 17.65 6.34 -1.34
C VAL A 280 16.75 5.32 -2.03
N GLY A 281 16.02 5.73 -3.07
CA GLY A 281 15.23 4.82 -3.91
C GLY A 281 16.06 3.72 -4.55
N GLN A 282 17.23 4.07 -5.12
CA GLN A 282 18.17 3.09 -5.67
C GLN A 282 18.75 2.16 -4.58
N GLN A 283 19.01 2.67 -3.37
CA GLN A 283 19.45 1.82 -2.24
C GLN A 283 18.37 0.82 -1.82
N LEU A 284 17.13 1.29 -1.67
CA LEU A 284 15.96 0.44 -1.38
C LEU A 284 15.77 -0.62 -2.45
N GLN A 285 15.88 -0.27 -3.73
CA GLN A 285 15.77 -1.22 -4.84
C GLN A 285 16.87 -2.29 -4.78
N ARG A 286 18.12 -1.91 -4.51
CA ARG A 286 19.22 -2.87 -4.33
C ARG A 286 19.02 -3.77 -3.11
N MET A 287 18.50 -3.23 -2.00
CA MET A 287 18.19 -4.03 -0.81
C MET A 287 17.03 -5.00 -1.07
N SER A 288 16.00 -4.55 -1.78
CA SER A 288 14.87 -5.38 -2.19
C SER A 288 15.34 -6.52 -3.09
N GLN A 289 16.17 -6.26 -4.11
CA GLN A 289 16.73 -7.31 -4.98
C GLN A 289 17.59 -8.32 -4.20
N LYS A 290 18.38 -7.84 -3.22
CA LYS A 290 19.16 -8.74 -2.34
C LYS A 290 18.27 -9.56 -1.41
N SER A 291 17.26 -8.95 -0.83
CA SER A 291 16.30 -9.62 0.06
C SER A 291 15.48 -10.67 -0.67
N GLU A 292 15.04 -10.36 -1.89
CA GLU A 292 14.27 -11.27 -2.74
C GLU A 292 15.10 -12.49 -3.17
N GLY A 293 16.37 -12.28 -3.51
CA GLY A 293 17.33 -13.37 -3.77
C GLY A 293 17.56 -14.26 -2.55
N VAL A 294 17.84 -13.68 -1.38
CA VAL A 294 18.07 -14.45 -0.14
C VAL A 294 16.80 -15.19 0.30
N SER A 295 15.64 -14.55 0.21
CA SER A 295 14.36 -15.16 0.58
C SER A 295 13.98 -16.32 -0.32
N THR A 296 14.20 -16.20 -1.64
CA THR A 296 13.88 -17.29 -2.59
C THR A 296 14.80 -18.48 -2.39
N GLU A 297 16.09 -18.24 -2.19
CA GLU A 297 17.07 -19.31 -2.01
C GLU A 297 16.89 -20.06 -0.67
N VAL A 298 16.52 -19.36 0.41
CA VAL A 298 16.14 -19.99 1.69
C VAL A 298 14.85 -20.79 1.56
N VAL A 299 13.82 -20.27 0.87
CA VAL A 299 12.57 -21.00 0.62
C VAL A 299 12.80 -22.25 -0.22
N ASP A 300 13.62 -22.17 -1.26
CA ASP A 300 13.98 -23.32 -2.10
C ASP A 300 14.78 -24.37 -1.33
N GLN A 301 15.70 -23.96 -0.45
CA GLN A 301 16.40 -24.89 0.45
C GLN A 301 15.43 -25.57 1.42
N LEU A 302 14.51 -24.81 2.03
CA LEU A 302 13.50 -25.37 2.93
C LEU A 302 12.61 -26.37 2.18
N ARG A 303 12.18 -26.03 0.97
CA ARG A 303 11.36 -26.89 0.12
C ARG A 303 12.07 -28.20 -0.21
N LYS A 304 13.35 -28.13 -0.62
CA LYS A 304 14.18 -29.33 -0.84
C LYS A 304 14.30 -30.19 0.42
N GLN A 305 14.47 -29.58 1.59
CA GLN A 305 14.52 -30.33 2.85
C GLN A 305 13.19 -31.02 3.19
N TYR A 306 12.05 -30.36 2.94
CA TYR A 306 10.73 -30.97 3.13
C TYR A 306 10.46 -32.09 2.13
N ASP A 307 10.81 -31.90 0.86
CA ASP A 307 10.68 -32.92 -0.18
C ASP A 307 11.54 -34.15 0.16
N GLN A 308 12.77 -33.93 0.63
CA GLN A 308 13.64 -35.02 1.08
C GLN A 308 13.05 -35.78 2.28
N LYS A 309 12.58 -35.07 3.32
CA LYS A 309 11.93 -35.70 4.48
C LYS A 309 10.65 -36.43 4.10
N LEU A 310 9.89 -35.90 3.16
CA LEU A 310 8.68 -36.54 2.65
C LEU A 310 9.02 -37.84 1.92
N GLN A 311 10.09 -37.85 1.13
CA GLN A 311 10.57 -39.03 0.43
C GLN A 311 11.09 -40.10 1.40
N GLU A 312 11.88 -39.71 2.40
CA GLU A 312 12.32 -40.61 3.49
C GLU A 312 11.11 -41.21 4.24
N ALA A 313 10.08 -40.41 4.52
CA ALA A 313 8.86 -40.89 5.16
C ALA A 313 8.06 -41.87 4.29
N ILE A 314 8.03 -41.65 2.97
CA ILE A 314 7.41 -42.58 2.01
C ILE A 314 8.18 -43.91 1.98
N GLU A 315 9.51 -43.86 1.97
CA GLU A 315 10.37 -45.05 2.01
C GLU A 315 10.16 -45.85 3.30
N GLN A 316 10.16 -45.19 4.46
CA GLN A 316 9.88 -45.82 5.76
C GLN A 316 8.47 -46.45 5.79
N LYS A 317 7.45 -45.74 5.29
CA LYS A 317 6.09 -46.28 5.21
C LYS A 317 6.03 -47.51 4.32
N THR A 318 6.79 -47.53 3.23
CA THR A 318 6.85 -48.65 2.29
C THR A 318 7.55 -49.86 2.93
N GLN A 319 8.64 -49.65 3.66
CA GLN A 319 9.33 -50.69 4.43
C GLN A 319 8.42 -51.31 5.49
N LEU A 320 7.75 -50.48 6.31
CA LEU A 320 6.81 -50.95 7.32
C LEU A 320 5.62 -51.71 6.71
N ALA A 321 5.12 -51.29 5.55
CA ALA A 321 4.06 -52.01 4.85
C ALA A 321 4.54 -53.39 4.37
N GLN A 322 5.76 -53.52 3.87
CA GLN A 322 6.36 -54.80 3.49
C GLN A 322 6.57 -55.71 4.71
N GLU A 323 7.06 -55.16 5.82
CA GLU A 323 7.21 -55.90 7.08
C GLU A 323 5.85 -56.41 7.59
N LEU A 324 4.81 -55.58 7.61
CA LEU A 324 3.46 -55.99 7.99
C LEU A 324 2.87 -57.06 7.08
N GLN A 325 3.12 -56.97 5.77
CA GLN A 325 2.69 -57.99 4.81
C GLN A 325 3.42 -59.32 5.07
N SER A 326 4.72 -59.27 5.34
CA SER A 326 5.50 -60.47 5.67
C SER A 326 5.03 -61.11 6.98
N ALA A 327 4.81 -60.32 8.04
CA ALA A 327 4.30 -60.81 9.32
C ALA A 327 2.89 -61.39 9.19
N SER A 328 2.02 -60.76 8.38
CA SER A 328 0.68 -61.28 8.09
C SER A 328 0.75 -62.63 7.38
N SER A 329 1.65 -62.78 6.40
CA SER A 329 1.84 -64.06 5.70
C SER A 329 2.34 -65.18 6.62
N LEU A 330 3.24 -64.86 7.56
CA LEU A 330 3.72 -65.81 8.58
C LEU A 330 2.60 -66.21 9.55
N LEU A 331 1.80 -65.25 10.02
CA LEU A 331 0.65 -65.54 10.88
C LEU A 331 -0.41 -66.36 10.18
N GLU A 332 -0.66 -66.12 8.89
CA GLU A 332 -1.60 -66.90 8.09
C GLU A 332 -1.10 -68.34 7.90
N ALA A 333 0.19 -68.53 7.65
CA ALA A 333 0.82 -69.84 7.60
C ALA A 333 0.73 -70.58 8.95
N GLU A 334 0.99 -69.90 10.07
CA GLU A 334 0.85 -70.49 11.41
C GLU A 334 -0.61 -70.81 11.75
N ARG A 335 -1.57 -69.97 11.37
CA ARG A 335 -3.01 -70.26 11.52
C ARG A 335 -3.42 -71.48 10.72
N ALA A 336 -2.95 -71.62 9.48
CA ALA A 336 -3.21 -72.80 8.67
C ALA A 336 -2.65 -74.07 9.33
N ARG A 337 -1.43 -73.99 9.87
CA ARG A 337 -0.77 -75.09 10.61
C ARG A 337 -1.54 -75.48 11.88
N LEU A 338 -1.90 -74.50 12.71
CA LEU A 338 -2.67 -74.73 13.94
C LEU A 338 -4.07 -75.29 13.63
N SER A 339 -4.74 -74.81 12.58
CA SER A 339 -6.04 -75.33 12.18
C SER A 339 -5.97 -76.81 11.77
N GLN A 340 -4.90 -77.22 11.08
CA GLN A 340 -4.66 -78.63 10.77
C GLN A 340 -4.40 -79.45 12.04
N GLN A 341 -3.63 -78.93 12.99
CA GLN A 341 -3.35 -79.60 14.26
C GLN A 341 -4.62 -79.77 15.12
N ILE A 342 -5.45 -78.74 15.23
CA ILE A 342 -6.73 -78.79 15.96
C ILE A 342 -7.69 -79.78 15.30
N LYS A 343 -7.77 -79.83 13.95
CA LYS A 343 -8.56 -80.84 13.25
C LYS A 343 -8.07 -82.26 13.52
N GLY A 344 -6.75 -82.44 13.72
CA GLY A 344 -6.17 -83.71 14.16
C GLY A 344 -6.54 -84.09 15.59
N GLN A 345 -6.52 -83.14 16.52
CA GLN A 345 -6.82 -83.38 17.95
C GLN A 345 -8.33 -83.52 18.26
N LYS A 346 -9.21 -82.79 17.55
CA LYS A 346 -10.66 -82.92 17.74
C LYS A 346 -11.23 -84.28 17.34
N ALA A 347 -10.49 -85.07 16.54
CA ALA A 347 -10.89 -86.43 16.21
C ALA A 347 -10.65 -87.43 17.38
N GLU A 348 -9.89 -87.06 18.41
CA GLU A 348 -9.57 -87.93 19.55
C GLU A 348 -10.35 -87.61 20.85
N ASP A 349 -11.06 -86.47 20.93
CA ASP A 349 -11.66 -85.96 22.19
C ASP A 349 -13.20 -85.70 22.12
N GLU A 350 -13.92 -86.42 21.26
CA GLU A 350 -15.41 -86.41 21.19
C GLU A 350 -16.10 -87.26 22.29
N GLY A 351 -15.41 -87.58 23.39
CA GLY A 351 -15.87 -88.50 24.43
C GLY A 351 -16.19 -87.90 25.82
N GLY A 352 -16.21 -86.58 25.99
CA GLY A 352 -15.94 -86.00 27.31
C GLY A 352 -17.05 -85.33 28.12
N VAL A 353 -18.22 -85.02 27.57
CA VAL A 353 -19.28 -84.34 28.36
C VAL A 353 -20.63 -84.90 27.98
N ASP A 354 -21.19 -85.71 28.88
CA ASP A 354 -22.46 -86.39 28.72
C ASP A 354 -23.61 -85.35 28.75
N LYS A 355 -23.85 -84.72 27.61
CA LYS A 355 -24.80 -83.61 27.43
C LYS A 355 -26.19 -83.96 27.97
N ALA A 356 -26.58 -85.23 27.85
CA ALA A 356 -27.82 -85.76 28.41
C ALA A 356 -27.88 -85.65 29.94
N ALA A 357 -26.77 -85.90 30.64
CA ALA A 357 -26.70 -85.78 32.10
C ALA A 357 -26.81 -84.31 32.55
N ILE A 358 -26.21 -83.38 31.79
CA ILE A 358 -26.30 -81.95 32.12
C ILE A 358 -27.71 -81.40 31.85
N ASP A 359 -28.32 -81.76 30.71
CA ASP A 359 -29.69 -81.36 30.40
C ASP A 359 -30.69 -81.95 31.43
N ALA A 360 -30.45 -83.16 31.95
CA ALA A 360 -31.26 -83.75 33.03
C ALA A 360 -31.11 -82.99 34.36
N GLU A 361 -29.90 -82.55 34.71
CA GLU A 361 -29.64 -81.79 35.93
C GLU A 361 -30.29 -80.40 35.88
N VAL A 362 -30.25 -79.73 34.72
CA VAL A 362 -30.96 -78.46 34.50
C VAL A 362 -32.46 -78.62 34.74
N ALA A 363 -33.07 -79.64 34.15
CA ALA A 363 -34.51 -79.90 34.31
C ALA A 363 -34.89 -80.18 35.78
N ARG A 364 -34.04 -80.91 36.50
CA ARG A 364 -34.24 -81.21 37.94
C ARG A 364 -34.23 -79.93 38.79
N ILE A 365 -33.27 -79.03 38.55
CA ILE A 365 -33.15 -77.77 39.31
C ILE A 365 -34.34 -76.85 39.02
N GLU A 366 -34.76 -76.74 37.77
CA GLU A 366 -35.93 -75.93 37.37
C GLU A 366 -37.24 -76.43 38.02
N ASP A 367 -37.40 -77.75 38.19
CA ASP A 367 -38.55 -78.32 38.88
C ASP A 367 -38.52 -78.01 40.40
N MET A 368 -37.35 -78.13 41.03
CA MET A 368 -37.17 -77.76 42.45
C MET A 368 -37.49 -76.28 42.71
N ILE A 369 -37.02 -75.37 41.84
CA ILE A 369 -37.33 -73.95 41.93
C ILE A 369 -38.85 -73.71 41.83
N ARG A 370 -39.53 -74.39 40.89
CA ARG A 370 -41.00 -74.27 40.74
C ARG A 370 -41.75 -74.75 41.98
N GLN A 371 -41.35 -75.88 42.56
CA GLN A 371 -41.96 -76.40 43.80
C GLN A 371 -41.77 -75.43 44.97
N ILE A 372 -40.60 -74.83 45.09
CA ILE A 372 -40.31 -73.83 46.14
C ILE A 372 -41.16 -72.58 45.96
N VAL A 373 -41.29 -72.06 44.74
CA VAL A 373 -42.14 -70.90 44.43
C VAL A 373 -43.61 -71.18 44.78
N ALA A 374 -44.13 -72.36 44.40
CA ALA A 374 -45.50 -72.74 44.74
C ALA A 374 -45.75 -72.78 46.27
N LEU A 375 -44.74 -73.18 47.05
CA LEU A 375 -44.83 -73.22 48.51
C LEU A 375 -44.71 -71.83 49.16
N ILE A 376 -43.99 -70.91 48.52
CA ILE A 376 -43.90 -69.50 48.92
C ILE A 376 -45.23 -68.76 48.68
N ASP A 377 -45.91 -69.09 47.58
CA ASP A 377 -47.16 -68.43 47.18
C ASP A 377 -48.40 -68.97 47.92
N ASP A 378 -48.28 -70.08 48.66
CA ASP A 378 -49.35 -70.61 49.52
C ASP A 378 -49.53 -69.72 50.77
N SER A 379 -50.69 -69.07 50.87
CA SER A 379 -51.04 -68.15 51.97
C SER A 379 -51.21 -68.86 53.32
N ALA A 380 -51.31 -70.19 53.33
CA ALA A 380 -51.31 -70.99 54.56
C ALA A 380 -49.90 -71.28 55.10
N THR A 381 -48.83 -70.94 54.36
CA THR A 381 -47.45 -71.20 54.76
C THR A 381 -46.94 -70.15 55.75
N ASP A 382 -46.37 -70.62 56.87
CA ASP A 382 -45.77 -69.74 57.87
C ASP A 382 -44.67 -68.86 57.27
N LEU A 383 -44.64 -67.58 57.66
CA LEU A 383 -43.66 -66.59 57.20
C LEU A 383 -42.20 -67.05 57.42
N SER A 384 -41.94 -67.79 58.51
CA SER A 384 -40.61 -68.35 58.79
C SER A 384 -40.16 -69.42 57.77
N THR A 385 -41.11 -70.12 57.16
CA THR A 385 -40.88 -71.11 56.11
C THR A 385 -40.69 -70.40 54.77
N VAL A 386 -41.48 -69.36 54.48
CA VAL A 386 -41.33 -68.53 53.29
C VAL A 386 -39.93 -67.90 53.20
N ILE A 387 -39.42 -67.33 54.30
CA ILE A 387 -38.09 -66.71 54.31
C ILE A 387 -36.99 -67.74 54.02
N ARG A 388 -37.05 -68.93 54.64
CA ARG A 388 -36.08 -70.02 54.40
C ARG A 388 -36.12 -70.49 52.94
N LYS A 389 -37.32 -70.66 52.39
CA LYS A 389 -37.54 -71.13 51.02
C LYS A 389 -37.11 -70.09 49.97
N ASN A 390 -37.23 -68.80 50.26
CA ASN A 390 -36.70 -67.75 49.39
C ASN A 390 -35.17 -67.78 49.27
N VAL A 391 -34.46 -68.10 50.36
CA VAL A 391 -32.98 -68.26 50.32
C VAL A 391 -32.61 -69.47 49.47
N GLU A 392 -33.26 -70.61 49.71
CA GLU A 392 -33.05 -71.85 48.95
C GLU A 392 -33.31 -71.66 47.45
N LYS A 393 -34.36 -70.90 47.08
CA LYS A 393 -34.63 -70.51 45.70
C LYS A 393 -33.46 -69.73 45.08
N ALA A 394 -32.94 -68.74 45.79
CA ALA A 394 -31.85 -67.90 45.28
C ALA A 394 -30.55 -68.69 45.05
N GLU A 395 -30.27 -69.67 45.91
CA GLU A 395 -29.13 -70.58 45.75
C GLU A 395 -29.27 -71.47 44.51
N LEU A 396 -30.46 -72.04 44.29
CA LEU A 396 -30.74 -72.86 43.09
C LEU A 396 -30.70 -72.03 41.80
N ASP A 397 -31.22 -70.80 41.82
CA ASP A 397 -31.14 -69.87 40.67
C ASP A 397 -29.68 -69.53 40.32
N ALA A 398 -28.82 -69.33 41.33
CA ALA A 398 -27.40 -69.07 41.11
C ALA A 398 -26.68 -70.30 40.54
N TYR A 399 -26.99 -71.50 41.05
CA TYR A 399 -26.43 -72.75 40.55
C TYR A 399 -26.83 -73.02 39.09
N LEU A 400 -28.12 -72.84 38.75
CA LEU A 400 -28.62 -72.98 37.39
C LEU A 400 -27.92 -72.02 36.42
N LYS A 401 -27.75 -70.75 36.81
CA LYS A 401 -26.99 -69.76 36.01
C LYS A 401 -25.54 -70.18 35.79
N GLY A 402 -24.90 -70.79 36.80
CA GLY A 402 -23.55 -71.33 36.68
C GLY A 402 -23.44 -72.45 35.63
N ILE A 403 -24.38 -73.40 35.64
CA ILE A 403 -24.43 -74.49 34.65
C ILE A 403 -24.67 -73.93 33.25
N LEU A 404 -25.62 -73.00 33.09
CA LEU A 404 -25.94 -72.39 31.79
C LEU A 404 -24.79 -71.54 31.23
N PHE A 405 -24.04 -70.87 32.11
CA PHE A 405 -22.83 -70.13 31.73
C PHE A 405 -21.73 -71.08 31.24
N ALA A 406 -21.48 -72.17 31.96
CA ALA A 406 -20.49 -73.18 31.57
C ALA A 406 -20.83 -73.84 30.21
N LEU A 407 -22.12 -73.99 29.89
CA LEU A 407 -22.60 -74.48 28.60
C LEU A 407 -22.58 -73.43 27.47
N GLY A 408 -22.21 -72.17 27.75
CA GLY A 408 -22.30 -71.07 26.78
C GLY A 408 -23.73 -70.70 26.37
N ARG A 409 -24.75 -71.21 27.06
CA ARG A 409 -26.18 -70.92 26.80
C ARG A 409 -26.66 -69.64 27.49
N GLY A 410 -25.90 -69.09 28.44
CA GLY A 410 -26.26 -67.90 29.23
C GLY A 410 -26.09 -66.53 28.54
N SER A 411 -25.83 -66.48 27.23
CA SER A 411 -25.68 -65.20 26.51
C SER A 411 -27.04 -64.64 26.11
N GLY A 412 -27.76 -64.03 27.06
CA GLY A 412 -28.90 -63.16 26.72
C GLY A 412 -30.02 -63.16 27.75
N LEU A 413 -29.78 -62.59 28.93
CA LEU A 413 -30.80 -62.03 29.82
C LEU A 413 -30.28 -60.73 30.42
#